data_AF-A0A1Q5U468-F1
#
_entry.id   AF-A0A1Q5U468-F1
#
_cell.length_a   1.000
_cell.length_b   1.000
_cell.length_c   1.000
_cell.angle_alpha   90.00
_cell.angle_beta   90.00
_cell.angle_gamma   90.00
#
_symmetry.space_group_name_H-M   'P 1'
#
loop_
_entity.id
_entity.type
_entity.pdbx_description
1 polymer ?
#
loop_
_entity_poly.entity_id
_entity_poly.type
_entity_poly.pdbx_seq_one_letter_code
_entity_poly.pdbx_strand_id
1 'polypeptide(L)'
;MAGEIAIKIHDSLLANHWITDDYGLTQTGKEFLFYLGIGRDTEFSSRRKFACSCLDWSERNFHLGGLLGALLLDIFLKKKWAIRQLDSRELILTESGKRVLNKKFNASI
;
A
#
# COMPACT_ATOMS: atom_id res chain seq x y z
N MET A 1 -2.70 6.82 -0.71
CA MET A 1 -3.07 6.22 -2.00
C MET A 1 -4.57 6.02 -2.00
N ALA A 2 -5.23 5.99 -3.14
CA ALA A 2 -6.68 5.80 -3.28
C ALA A 2 -6.95 5.01 -4.58
N GLY A 3 -8.20 4.66 -4.84
CA GLY A 3 -8.65 3.87 -6.00
C GLY A 3 -8.48 2.36 -5.82
N GLU A 4 -8.88 1.61 -6.85
CA GLU A 4 -8.88 0.14 -6.85
C GLU A 4 -7.55 -0.47 -6.37
N ILE A 5 -6.42 0.03 -6.87
CA ILE A 5 -5.08 -0.46 -6.50
C ILE A 5 -4.86 -0.38 -4.98
N ALA A 6 -5.30 0.73 -4.37
CA ALA A 6 -5.15 0.95 -2.93
C ALA A 6 -6.04 0.03 -2.09
N ILE A 7 -7.23 -0.30 -2.59
CA ILE A 7 -8.16 -1.25 -1.98
C ILE A 7 -7.59 -2.67 -2.08
N LYS A 8 -7.10 -3.09 -3.25
CA LYS A 8 -6.50 -4.42 -3.43
C LYS A 8 -5.27 -4.64 -2.55
N ILE A 9 -4.41 -3.62 -2.41
CA ILE A 9 -3.28 -3.68 -1.50
C ILE A 9 -3.77 -3.74 -0.06
N HIS A 10 -4.75 -2.94 0.32
CA HIS A 10 -5.35 -2.96 1.65
C HIS A 10 -5.87 -4.35 2.03
N ASP A 11 -6.70 -4.95 1.18
CA ASP A 11 -7.30 -6.26 1.41
C ASP A 11 -6.24 -7.35 1.50
N SER A 12 -5.20 -7.25 0.67
CA SER A 12 -4.03 -8.14 0.73
C SER A 12 -3.30 -8.07 2.07
N LEU A 13 -3.07 -6.87 2.61
CA LEU A 13 -2.37 -6.72 3.88
C LEU A 13 -3.14 -7.40 5.04
N LEU A 14 -4.47 -7.28 5.03
CA LEU A 14 -5.35 -7.93 6.01
C LEU A 14 -5.37 -9.45 5.80
N ALA A 15 -5.58 -9.91 4.57
CA ALA A 15 -5.67 -11.34 4.25
C ALA A 15 -4.37 -12.11 4.58
N ASN A 16 -3.22 -11.46 4.41
CA ASN A 16 -1.91 -12.04 4.76
C ASN A 16 -1.51 -11.81 6.22
N HIS A 17 -2.36 -11.20 7.05
CA HIS A 17 -2.08 -10.88 8.46
C HIS A 17 -0.81 -10.04 8.65
N TRP A 18 -0.47 -9.19 7.67
CA TRP A 18 0.62 -8.22 7.79
C TRP A 18 0.19 -6.99 8.59
N ILE A 19 -1.10 -6.69 8.57
CA ILE A 19 -1.73 -5.77 9.51
C ILE A 19 -2.90 -6.47 10.21
N THR A 20 -3.20 -6.04 11.43
CA THR A 20 -4.38 -6.46 12.19
C THR A 20 -5.62 -5.64 11.79
N ASP A 21 -6.81 -6.06 12.23
CA ASP A 21 -8.07 -5.36 11.95
C ASP A 21 -8.13 -3.92 12.53
N ASP A 22 -7.38 -3.67 13.60
CA ASP A 22 -7.18 -2.34 14.17
C ASP A 22 -6.01 -1.56 13.53
N TYR A 23 -5.49 -2.04 12.39
CA TYR A 23 -4.40 -1.44 11.61
C TYR A 23 -3.04 -1.40 12.33
N GLY A 24 -2.82 -2.32 13.27
CA GLY A 24 -1.52 -2.58 13.88
C GLY A 24 -0.60 -3.37 12.94
N LEU A 25 0.70 -3.04 12.92
CA LEU A 25 1.68 -3.78 12.13
C LEU A 25 2.15 -5.03 12.86
N THR A 26 1.97 -6.21 12.25
CA THR A 26 2.43 -7.48 12.82
C THR A 26 3.92 -7.70 12.59
N GLN A 27 4.49 -8.72 13.23
CA GLN A 27 5.90 -9.06 13.03
C GLN A 27 6.19 -9.50 11.59
N THR A 28 5.34 -10.36 11.01
CA THR A 28 5.44 -10.78 9.61
C THR A 28 5.22 -9.60 8.65
N GLY A 29 4.34 -8.66 9.02
CA GLY A 29 4.17 -7.40 8.29
C GLY A 29 5.43 -6.55 8.27
N LYS A 30 6.14 -6.42 9.39
CA LYS A 30 7.45 -5.72 9.45
C LYS A 30 8.47 -6.36 8.51
N GLU A 31 8.56 -7.68 8.52
CA GLU A 31 9.47 -8.43 7.65
C GLU A 31 9.14 -8.23 6.17
N PHE A 32 7.84 -8.26 5.82
CA PHE A 32 7.38 -7.98 4.47
C PHE A 32 7.71 -6.56 4.03
N LEU A 33 7.44 -5.56 4.87
CA LEU A 33 7.78 -4.17 4.59
C LEU A 33 9.30 -4.00 4.41
N PHE A 34 10.11 -4.63 5.25
CA PHE A 34 11.56 -4.63 5.12
C PHE A 34 12.01 -5.23 3.79
N TYR A 35 11.42 -6.36 3.39
CA TYR A 35 11.66 -6.99 2.10
C TYR A 35 11.26 -6.10 0.90
N LEU A 36 10.24 -5.25 1.05
CA LEU A 36 9.88 -4.23 0.06
C LEU A 36 10.83 -3.02 0.07
N GLY A 37 11.69 -2.88 1.07
CA GLY A 37 12.61 -1.76 1.25
C GLY A 37 12.07 -0.63 2.13
N ILE A 38 11.01 -0.88 2.90
CA ILE A 38 10.42 0.04 3.88
C ILE A 38 10.94 -0.36 5.27
N GLY A 39 11.66 0.52 5.97
CA GLY A 39 12.16 0.23 7.33
C GLY A 39 13.67 0.29 7.56
N ARG A 40 14.51 0.53 6.54
CA ARG A 40 15.97 0.67 6.77
C ARG A 40 16.36 1.97 7.47
N ASP A 41 15.67 3.07 7.17
CA ASP A 41 15.95 4.41 7.70
C ASP A 41 14.69 5.16 8.17
N THR A 42 13.52 4.51 8.14
CA THR A 42 12.26 5.15 8.52
C THR A 42 11.97 4.95 9.99
N GLU A 43 12.29 5.95 10.80
CA GLU A 43 11.67 6.10 12.12
C GLU A 43 10.16 6.24 11.91
N PHE A 44 9.37 5.33 12.49
CA PHE A 44 7.91 5.45 12.54
C PHE A 44 7.44 6.60 13.48
N SER A 45 8.32 7.55 13.78
CA SER A 45 8.07 8.77 14.54
C SER A 45 7.38 9.81 13.65
N SER A 46 6.13 9.53 13.28
CA SER A 46 5.27 10.51 12.61
C SER A 46 4.09 10.84 13.53
N ARG A 47 3.68 12.11 13.55
CA ARG A 47 2.39 12.51 14.16
C ARG A 47 1.18 11.89 13.45
N ARG A 48 1.36 11.31 12.25
CA ARG A 48 0.31 10.59 11.51
C ARG A 48 0.07 9.23 12.13
N LYS A 49 -1.19 8.79 12.15
CA LYS A 49 -1.56 7.40 12.39
C LYS A 49 -0.75 6.49 11.45
N PHE A 50 -0.24 5.38 11.98
CA PHE A 50 0.57 4.44 11.23
C PHE A 50 -0.19 3.90 10.01
N ALA A 51 -1.38 3.35 10.23
CA ALA A 51 -2.30 2.90 9.20
C ALA A 51 -3.74 3.14 9.65
N CYS A 52 -4.68 3.23 8.71
CA CYS A 52 -6.11 3.33 8.99
C CYS A 52 -6.93 2.96 7.76
N SER A 53 -8.21 2.61 7.96
CA SER A 53 -9.22 2.61 6.89
C SER A 53 -9.48 4.05 6.43
N CYS A 54 -9.52 4.27 5.13
CA CYS A 54 -9.95 5.54 4.55
C CYS A 54 -10.94 5.22 3.42
N LEU A 55 -12.09 5.88 3.42
CA LEU A 55 -13.13 5.63 2.42
C LEU A 55 -12.73 6.25 1.09
N ASP A 56 -12.65 5.41 0.06
CA ASP A 56 -12.62 5.86 -1.32
C ASP A 56 -14.06 6.19 -1.76
N TRP A 57 -14.30 7.43 -2.15
CA TRP A 57 -15.64 7.86 -2.59
C TRP A 57 -15.98 7.37 -3.98
N SER A 58 -14.98 7.21 -4.86
CA SER A 58 -15.19 6.74 -6.23
C SER A 58 -15.48 5.25 -6.25
N GLU A 59 -14.71 4.45 -5.50
CA GLU A 59 -14.86 3.00 -5.43
C GLU A 59 -15.87 2.55 -4.36
N ARG A 60 -16.30 3.47 -3.49
CA ARG A 60 -17.20 3.23 -2.35
C ARG A 60 -16.70 2.12 -1.43
N ASN A 61 -15.38 2.01 -1.26
CA ASN A 61 -14.73 0.96 -0.48
C ASN A 61 -13.52 1.52 0.29
N PHE A 62 -13.04 0.79 1.30
CA PHE A 62 -11.95 1.25 2.15
C PHE A 62 -10.60 0.91 1.54
N HIS A 63 -9.72 1.90 1.54
CA HIS A 63 -8.32 1.74 1.17
C HIS A 63 -7.40 2.02 2.37
N LEU A 64 -6.13 1.63 2.22
CA LEU A 64 -5.12 1.89 3.23
C LEU A 64 -4.73 3.38 3.27
N GLY A 65 -5.02 4.02 4.39
CA GLY A 65 -4.59 5.37 4.73
C GLY A 65 -3.37 5.39 5.67
N GLY A 66 -3.05 6.57 6.19
CA GLY A 66 -1.97 6.76 7.16
C GLY A 66 -0.56 6.78 6.56
N LEU A 67 0.44 6.65 7.43
CA LEU A 67 1.86 6.60 7.06
C LEU A 67 2.17 5.41 6.15
N LEU A 68 1.64 4.22 6.45
CA LEU A 68 1.88 3.00 5.70
C LEU A 68 1.39 3.12 4.25
N GLY A 69 0.17 3.63 4.04
CA GLY A 69 -0.36 3.89 2.70
C GLY A 69 0.46 4.90 1.91
N ALA A 70 1.12 5.85 2.57
CA ALA A 70 2.04 6.80 1.93
C ALA A 70 3.39 6.15 1.57
N LEU A 71 3.95 5.33 2.46
CA LEU A 71 5.20 4.61 2.24
C LEU A 71 5.08 3.60 1.10
N LEU A 72 3.98 2.85 1.05
CA LEU A 72 3.72 1.91 -0.04
C LEU A 72 3.58 2.63 -1.38
N LEU A 73 2.85 3.75 -1.42
CA LEU A 73 2.77 4.57 -2.64
C LEU A 73 4.14 5.06 -3.10
N ASP A 74 4.95 5.57 -2.18
CA ASP A 74 6.31 6.04 -2.48
C ASP A 74 7.18 4.92 -3.08
N ILE A 75 7.15 3.72 -2.51
CA ILE A 75 7.85 2.56 -3.07
C ILE A 75 7.32 2.18 -4.45
N PHE A 76 6.00 2.14 -4.64
CA PHE A 76 5.40 1.82 -5.94
C PHE A 76 5.84 2.79 -7.02
N LEU A 77 5.92 4.09 -6.71
CA LEU A 77 6.40 5.11 -7.64
C LEU A 77 7.91 5.01 -7.86
N LYS A 78 8.71 4.91 -6.79
CA LYS A 78 10.18 4.80 -6.87
C LYS A 78 10.64 3.58 -7.68
N LYS A 79 9.94 2.45 -7.53
CA LYS A 79 10.22 1.20 -8.26
C LYS A 79 9.56 1.16 -9.65
N LYS A 80 8.82 2.22 -10.04
CA LYS A 80 8.04 2.28 -11.29
C LYS A 80 7.02 1.14 -11.44
N TRP A 81 6.51 0.62 -10.32
CA TRP A 81 5.39 -0.32 -10.30
C TRP A 81 4.07 0.39 -10.59
N ALA A 82 3.96 1.65 -10.15
CA ALA A 82 2.93 2.56 -10.59
C ALA A 82 3.57 3.84 -11.16
N ILE A 83 2.84 4.51 -12.03
CA ILE A 83 3.14 5.86 -12.49
C ILE A 83 1.93 6.76 -12.24
N ARG A 84 2.16 8.04 -12.01
CA ARG A 84 1.09 9.03 -11.96
C ARG A 84 0.72 9.42 -13.38
N GLN A 85 -0.58 9.51 -13.65
CA GLN A 85 -1.04 10.18 -14.86
C GLN A 85 -0.73 11.68 -14.75
N LEU A 86 -0.31 12.32 -15.85
CA LEU A 86 0.16 13.71 -15.83
C LEU A 86 -0.93 14.71 -15.42
N ASP A 87 -2.17 14.47 -15.85
CA ASP A 87 -3.29 15.39 -15.66
C ASP A 87 -4.23 15.01 -14.52
N SER A 88 -3.89 13.97 -13.74
CA SER A 88 -4.76 13.48 -12.68
C SER A 88 -3.99 12.93 -11.48
N ARG A 89 -4.72 12.58 -10.41
CA ARG A 89 -4.17 11.88 -9.24
C ARG A 89 -4.23 10.36 -9.41
N GLU A 90 -4.67 9.88 -10.57
CA GLU A 90 -4.78 8.47 -10.88
C GLU A 90 -3.41 7.81 -10.98
N LEU A 91 -3.35 6.56 -10.54
CA LEU A 91 -2.17 5.72 -10.62
C LEU A 91 -2.39 4.66 -11.67
N ILE A 92 -1.49 4.61 -12.64
CA ILE A 92 -1.48 3.58 -13.67
C ILE A 92 -0.46 2.54 -13.25
N LEU A 93 -0.89 1.28 -13.09
CA LEU A 93 0.03 0.18 -12.87
C LEU A 93 0.80 -0.13 -14.15
N THR A 94 2.11 -0.26 -14.01
CA THR A 94 2.94 -0.81 -15.09
C THR A 94 2.81 -2.33 -15.12
N GLU A 95 3.22 -2.96 -16.21
CA GLU A 95 3.28 -4.43 -16.29
C GLU A 95 4.14 -5.04 -15.18
N SER A 96 5.21 -4.35 -14.77
CA SER A 96 6.01 -4.76 -13.62
C SER A 96 5.25 -4.66 -12.29
N GLY A 97 4.42 -3.62 -12.13
CA GLY A 97 3.56 -3.44 -10.97
C GLY A 97 2.48 -4.50 -10.86
N LYS A 98 1.81 -4.86 -11.97
CA LYS A 98 0.84 -5.96 -12.00
C LYS A 98 1.48 -7.29 -11.55
N ARG A 99 2.68 -7.60 -12.05
CA ARG A 99 3.43 -8.79 -11.61
C ARG A 99 3.77 -8.75 -10.13
N VAL A 100 4.13 -7.59 -9.59
CA VAL A 100 4.45 -7.43 -8.17
C VAL A 100 3.21 -7.57 -7.30
N LEU A 101 2.08 -6.98 -7.69
CA LEU A 101 0.82 -7.16 -6.97
C LEU A 101 0.43 -8.64 -6.91
N ASN A 102 0.49 -9.33 -8.05
CA ASN A 102 0.15 -10.74 -8.08
C ASN A 102 1.12 -11.59 -7.24
N LYS A 103 2.45 -11.40 -7.42
CA LYS A 103 3.45 -12.25 -6.76
C LYS A 103 3.72 -11.93 -5.30
N LYS A 104 3.72 -10.65 -4.93
CA LYS A 104 4.09 -10.20 -3.58
C LYS A 104 2.90 -9.87 -2.71
N PHE A 105 1.80 -9.41 -3.29
CA PHE A 105 0.59 -9.06 -2.55
C PHE A 105 -0.54 -10.09 -2.74
N ASN A 106 -0.35 -11.12 -3.57
CA ASN A 106 -1.42 -12.07 -3.91
C ASN A 106 -2.72 -11.35 -4.36
N ALA A 107 -2.55 -10.22 -5.04
CA ALA A 107 -3.63 -9.35 -5.50
C ALA A 107 -3.56 -9.21 -7.02
N SER A 108 -4.67 -9.46 -7.69
CA SER A 108 -4.78 -9.33 -9.15
C SER A 108 -5.70 -8.17 -9.51
N ILE A 109 -5.34 -7.46 -10.58
CA ILE A 109 -6.08 -6.37 -11.23
C ILE A 109 -6.10 -6.69 -12.71
#